data_AF-A0A8H7EHL7-F1
#
_entry.id   AF-A0A8H7EHL7-F1
#
_cell.length_a   1.000
_cell.length_b   1.000
_cell.length_c   1.000
_cell.angle_alpha   90.00
_cell.angle_beta   90.00
_cell.angle_gamma   90.00
#
_symmetry.space_group_name_H-M   'P 1'
#
loop_
_entity.id
_entity.type
_entity.pdbx_description
1 polymer ?
#
loop_
_entity_poly.entity_id
_entity_poly.type
_entity_poly.pdbx_seq_one_letter_code
_entity_poly.pdbx_strand_id
1 'polypeptide(L)'
;MPSLLLVVFTLQLLLHIINTVGATTVNELLWILYNKLPTPTSGSAQRCQVLKADIVRLKRELGNTSPQDNFSKWAKLDRQHNKAMAEFQKLDGSLRSHQSTFTSAVSTLRWLGTQGLRFVLQFWFSKSPMFWIPAGWVPYYVEWILSFPRAPLGSVSINIWGIACASMIALAAEAVAALWVLVMNKPTPVAAEKQREKQEAMAFSANQKPTEKKEL
;
A
#
# COMPACT_ATOMS: atom_id res chain seq x y z
N MET A 1 -23.00 9.66 -27.01
CA MET A 1 -21.53 9.78 -26.89
C MET A 1 -21.22 10.34 -25.51
N PRO A 2 -20.65 9.57 -24.58
CA PRO A 2 -20.24 10.14 -23.29
C PRO A 2 -19.25 11.28 -23.55
N SER A 3 -19.46 12.44 -22.91
CA SER A 3 -18.56 13.58 -23.03
C SER A 3 -17.15 13.17 -22.59
N LEU A 4 -16.13 13.48 -23.41
CA LEU A 4 -14.73 13.20 -23.12
C LEU A 4 -14.34 13.70 -21.71
N LEU A 5 -14.90 14.84 -21.30
CA LEU A 5 -14.76 15.43 -19.97
C LEU A 5 -15.18 14.47 -18.86
N LEU A 6 -16.35 13.85 -19.00
CA LEU A 6 -16.88 12.92 -18.00
C LEU A 6 -16.06 11.64 -17.94
N VAL A 7 -15.59 11.13 -19.08
CA VAL A 7 -14.72 9.94 -19.12
C VAL A 7 -13.40 10.20 -18.41
N VAL A 8 -12.78 11.35 -18.65
CA VAL A 8 -11.52 11.71 -17.98
C VAL A 8 -11.75 11.96 -16.48
N PHE A 9 -12.87 12.57 -16.10
CA PHE A 9 -13.22 12.79 -14.70
C PHE A 9 -13.48 11.47 -13.95
N THR A 10 -14.29 10.57 -14.51
CA THR A 10 -14.59 9.27 -13.89
C THR A 10 -13.35 8.41 -13.78
N LEU A 11 -12.51 8.39 -14.81
CA LEU A 11 -11.22 7.71 -14.78
C LEU A 11 -10.33 8.29 -13.67
N GLN A 12 -10.22 9.61 -13.57
CA GLN A 12 -9.42 10.24 -12.52
C GLN A 12 -9.96 9.96 -11.12
N LEU A 13 -11.28 9.88 -10.96
CA LEU A 13 -11.94 9.48 -9.72
C LEU A 13 -11.68 8.01 -9.36
N LEU A 14 -11.75 7.09 -10.33
CA LEU A 14 -11.38 5.69 -10.12
C LEU A 14 -9.90 5.54 -9.73
N LEU A 15 -9.00 6.27 -10.41
CA LEU A 15 -7.59 6.29 -10.07
C LEU A 15 -7.35 6.88 -8.67
N HIS A 16 -8.13 7.88 -8.27
CA HIS A 16 -8.05 8.42 -6.91
C HIS A 16 -8.50 7.37 -5.90
N ILE A 17 -9.64 6.69 -6.13
CA ILE A 17 -10.14 5.62 -5.25
C ILE A 17 -9.08 4.52 -5.07
N ILE A 18 -8.50 4.04 -6.17
CA ILE A 18 -7.44 3.01 -6.12
C ILE A 18 -6.23 3.46 -5.30
N ASN A 19 -5.89 4.76 -5.36
CA ASN A 19 -4.80 5.31 -4.58
C ASN A 19 -5.19 5.60 -3.12
N THR A 20 -6.46 5.89 -2.82
CA THR A 20 -6.95 6.17 -1.45
C THR A 20 -7.18 4.92 -0.64
N VAL A 21 -7.51 3.78 -1.26
CA VAL A 21 -7.72 2.51 -0.53
C VAL A 21 -6.42 2.05 0.15
N GLY A 22 -5.26 2.56 -0.28
CA GLY A 22 -3.96 2.24 0.32
C GLY A 22 -3.32 1.04 -0.40
N ALA A 23 -2.06 1.18 -0.78
CA ALA A 23 -1.36 0.09 -1.46
C ALA A 23 -1.18 -1.14 -0.56
N THR A 24 -0.99 -0.92 0.73
CA THR A 24 -0.74 -1.94 1.76
C THR A 24 -1.96 -2.82 2.00
N THR A 25 -3.12 -2.23 2.26
CA THR A 25 -4.40 -2.92 2.51
C THR A 25 -4.85 -3.77 1.32
N VAL A 26 -4.72 -3.26 0.09
CA VAL A 26 -5.04 -4.02 -1.13
C VAL A 26 -4.10 -5.20 -1.29
N ASN A 27 -2.79 -5.00 -1.07
CA ASN A 27 -1.81 -6.06 -1.17
C ASN A 27 -2.03 -7.15 -0.12
N GLU A 28 -2.36 -6.78 1.12
CA GLU A 28 -2.70 -7.72 2.19
C GLU A 28 -3.99 -8.49 1.89
N LEU A 29 -5.03 -7.81 1.40
CA LEU A 29 -6.30 -8.45 1.05
C LEU A 29 -6.14 -9.41 -0.14
N LEU A 30 -5.37 -9.02 -1.15
CA LEU A 30 -5.00 -9.90 -2.26
C LEU A 30 -4.15 -11.08 -1.78
N TRP A 31 -3.24 -10.89 -0.84
CA TRP A 31 -2.44 -11.97 -0.26
C TRP A 31 -3.29 -12.96 0.53
N ILE A 32 -4.25 -12.48 1.32
CA ILE A 32 -5.21 -13.32 2.05
C ILE A 32 -6.07 -14.11 1.05
N LEU A 33 -6.57 -13.45 0.00
CA LEU A 33 -7.37 -14.09 -1.04
C LEU A 33 -6.55 -15.12 -1.84
N TYR A 34 -5.29 -14.80 -2.15
CA TYR A 34 -4.36 -15.69 -2.85
C TYR A 34 -4.04 -16.95 -2.04
N ASN A 35 -3.92 -16.83 -0.72
CA ASN A 35 -3.70 -17.98 0.17
C ASN A 35 -4.98 -18.75 0.53
N LYS A 36 -6.17 -18.21 0.22
CA LYS A 36 -7.46 -18.91 0.30
C LYS A 36 -7.73 -19.79 -0.91
N LEU A 37 -7.10 -19.50 -2.05
CA LEU A 37 -7.10 -20.36 -3.22
C LEU A 37 -6.13 -21.55 -3.02
N PRO A 38 -6.36 -22.71 -3.67
CA PRO A 38 -5.49 -23.88 -3.59
C PRO A 38 -4.19 -23.64 -4.38
N THR A 39 -3.40 -22.69 -3.93
CA THR A 39 -2.07 -22.36 -4.44
C THR A 39 -1.02 -23.11 -3.62
N PRO A 40 0.19 -23.35 -4.15
CA PRO A 40 1.26 -24.07 -3.45
C PRO A 40 1.69 -23.42 -2.12
N THR A 41 1.35 -22.15 -1.88
CA THR A 41 1.60 -21.43 -0.61
C THR A 41 0.54 -21.67 0.47
N SER A 42 -0.65 -22.19 0.12
CA SER A 42 -1.71 -22.49 1.10
C SER A 42 -1.30 -23.61 2.07
N GLY A 43 -0.62 -24.64 1.58
CA GLY A 43 -0.12 -25.75 2.39
C GLY A 43 1.00 -25.35 3.36
N SER A 44 1.90 -24.44 2.94
CA SER A 44 2.94 -23.90 3.82
C SER A 44 2.35 -22.93 4.85
N ALA A 45 1.38 -22.09 4.47
CA ALA A 45 0.67 -21.21 5.40
C ALA A 45 -0.10 -21.99 6.48
N GLN A 46 -0.80 -23.07 6.10
CA GLN A 46 -1.50 -23.93 7.06
C GLN A 46 -0.54 -24.65 8.01
N ARG A 47 0.59 -25.17 7.51
CA ARG A 47 1.64 -25.75 8.36
C ARG A 47 2.22 -24.73 9.33
N CYS A 48 2.42 -23.49 8.91
CA CYS A 48 2.86 -22.41 9.79
C CYS A 48 1.89 -22.17 10.97
N GLN A 49 0.58 -22.24 10.73
CA GLN A 49 -0.42 -22.09 11.80
C GLN A 49 -0.42 -23.26 12.77
N VAL A 50 -0.30 -24.49 12.25
CA VAL A 50 -0.19 -25.71 13.08
C VAL A 50 1.08 -25.63 13.95
N LEU A 51 2.22 -25.29 13.36
CA LEU A 51 3.49 -25.18 14.09
C LEU A 51 3.45 -24.10 15.17
N LYS A 52 2.77 -22.97 14.94
CA LYS A 52 2.54 -21.96 15.99
C LYS A 52 1.77 -22.52 17.18
N ALA A 53 0.70 -23.28 16.92
CA ALA A 53 -0.07 -23.94 17.97
C ALA A 53 0.78 -24.96 18.75
N ASP A 54 1.58 -25.75 18.03
CA ASP A 54 2.48 -26.75 18.62
C ASP A 54 3.59 -26.11 19.47
N ILE A 55 4.19 -25.00 19.01
CA ILE A 55 5.20 -24.24 19.78
C ILE A 55 4.59 -23.72 21.09
N VAL A 56 3.40 -23.13 21.05
CA VAL A 56 2.71 -22.62 22.25
C VAL A 56 2.37 -23.76 23.21
N ARG A 57 1.92 -24.91 22.68
CA ARG A 57 1.65 -26.11 23.47
C ARG A 57 2.92 -26.65 24.12
N LEU A 58 3.99 -26.87 23.36
CA LEU A 58 5.28 -27.38 23.85
C LEU A 58 5.88 -26.44 24.89
N LYS A 59 5.78 -25.12 24.70
CA LYS A 59 6.22 -24.12 25.68
C LYS A 59 5.45 -24.22 26.99
N ARG A 60 4.14 -24.47 26.93
CA ARG A 60 3.31 -24.69 28.12
C ARG A 60 3.70 -25.98 28.85
N GLU A 61 3.89 -27.07 28.12
CA GLU A 61 4.32 -28.36 28.68
C GLU A 61 5.74 -28.28 29.30
N LEU A 62 6.63 -27.47 28.71
CA LEU A 62 7.99 -27.21 29.23
C LEU A 62 7.94 -26.44 30.55
N GLY A 63 7.07 -25.43 30.65
CA GLY A 63 6.85 -24.68 31.90
C GLY A 63 6.23 -25.51 33.03
N ASN A 64 5.48 -26.57 32.69
CA ASN A 64 4.87 -27.47 33.67
C ASN A 64 5.82 -28.59 34.16
N THR A 65 7.02 -28.73 33.56
CA THR A 65 7.97 -29.80 33.88
C THR A 65 9.17 -29.24 34.64
N SER A 66 9.42 -29.72 35.86
CA SER A 66 10.63 -29.37 36.63
C SER A 66 11.90 -29.84 35.89
N PRO A 67 12.84 -28.94 35.54
CA PRO A 67 14.09 -29.30 34.87
C PRO A 67 15.03 -30.12 35.78
N GLN A 68 14.87 -29.99 37.09
CA GLN A 68 15.75 -30.61 38.09
C GLN A 68 15.34 -32.05 38.38
N ASP A 69 14.03 -32.31 38.56
CA ASP A 69 13.52 -33.64 38.91
C ASP A 69 13.27 -34.52 37.67
N ASN A 70 12.87 -33.90 36.55
CA ASN A 70 12.47 -34.59 35.33
C ASN A 70 13.32 -34.16 34.13
N PHE A 71 14.63 -34.00 34.32
CA PHE A 71 15.56 -33.53 33.28
C PHE A 71 15.45 -34.29 31.95
N SER A 72 15.26 -35.62 32.00
CA SER A 72 15.14 -36.45 30.80
C SER A 72 13.88 -36.13 29.97
N LYS A 73 12.75 -35.81 30.63
CA LYS A 73 11.52 -35.37 29.96
C LYS A 73 11.65 -33.93 29.49
N TRP A 74 12.18 -33.06 30.34
CA TRP A 74 12.42 -31.65 30.02
C TRP A 74 13.32 -31.51 28.78
N ALA A 75 14.44 -32.22 28.73
CA ALA A 75 15.39 -32.17 27.61
C ALA A 75 14.81 -32.70 26.29
N LYS A 76 13.94 -33.72 26.34
CA LYS A 76 13.22 -34.19 25.15
C LYS A 76 12.25 -33.13 24.63
N LEU A 77 11.52 -32.50 25.53
CA LEU A 77 10.53 -31.48 25.20
C LEU A 77 11.16 -30.19 24.67
N ASP A 78 12.29 -29.78 25.25
CA ASP A 78 13.09 -28.64 24.77
C ASP A 78 13.61 -28.89 23.35
N ARG A 79 14.14 -30.08 23.05
CA ARG A 79 14.55 -30.44 21.68
C ARG A 79 13.39 -30.42 20.68
N GLN A 80 12.21 -30.87 21.08
CA GLN A 80 11.00 -30.81 20.25
C GLN A 80 10.57 -29.37 20.00
N HIS A 81 10.57 -28.52 21.03
CA HIS A 81 10.30 -27.09 20.92
C HIS A 81 11.29 -26.41 19.97
N ASN A 82 12.59 -26.64 20.15
CA ASN A 82 13.64 -26.06 19.32
C ASN A 82 13.54 -26.53 17.86
N LYS A 83 13.18 -27.80 17.63
CA LYS A 83 12.91 -28.32 16.27
C LYS A 83 11.70 -27.64 15.63
N ALA A 84 10.57 -27.56 16.35
CA ALA A 84 9.36 -26.90 15.85
C ALA A 84 9.62 -25.41 15.57
N MET A 85 10.38 -24.73 16.43
CA MET A 85 10.77 -23.33 16.26
C MET A 85 11.66 -23.13 15.02
N ALA A 86 12.64 -24.00 14.79
CA ALA A 86 13.51 -23.93 13.62
C ALA A 86 12.73 -24.17 12.31
N GLU A 87 11.83 -25.16 12.30
CA GLU A 87 10.94 -25.42 11.15
C GLU A 87 10.00 -24.23 10.90
N PHE A 88 9.48 -23.59 11.97
CA PHE A 88 8.64 -22.40 11.87
C PHE A 88 9.40 -21.23 11.26
N GLN A 89 10.60 -20.92 11.74
CA GLN A 89 11.41 -19.82 11.20
C GLN A 89 11.75 -20.03 9.71
N LYS A 90 12.02 -21.28 9.31
CA LYS A 90 12.30 -21.61 7.91
C LYS A 90 11.06 -21.41 7.02
N LEU A 91 9.89 -21.86 7.46
CA LEU A 91 8.63 -21.66 6.73
C LEU A 91 8.17 -20.20 6.72
N ASP A 92 8.31 -19.47 7.83
CA ASP A 92 7.94 -18.06 7.92
C ASP A 92 8.84 -17.21 7.04
N GLY A 93 10.15 -17.51 7.00
CA GLY A 93 11.11 -16.85 6.12
C GLY A 93 10.78 -17.03 4.63
N SER A 94 10.41 -18.24 4.20
CA SER A 94 10.01 -18.47 2.81
C SER A 94 8.65 -17.83 2.50
N LEU A 95 7.71 -17.85 3.44
CA LEU A 95 6.39 -17.23 3.24
C LEU A 95 6.51 -15.70 3.14
N ARG A 96 7.36 -15.08 3.96
CA ARG A 96 7.68 -13.64 3.90
C ARG A 96 8.35 -13.25 2.60
N SER A 97 9.28 -14.06 2.07
CA SER A 97 9.91 -13.76 0.78
C SER A 97 8.89 -13.85 -0.37
N HIS A 98 8.01 -14.86 -0.36
CA HIS A 98 6.90 -14.94 -1.32
C HIS A 98 5.93 -13.78 -1.20
N GLN A 99 5.57 -13.38 0.02
CA GLN A 99 4.71 -12.22 0.26
C GLN A 99 5.35 -10.93 -0.26
N SER A 100 6.65 -10.74 -0.03
CA SER A 100 7.39 -9.57 -0.52
C SER A 100 7.43 -9.50 -2.05
N THR A 101 7.73 -10.63 -2.71
CA THR A 101 7.72 -10.70 -4.18
C THR A 101 6.33 -10.47 -4.75
N PHE A 102 5.28 -11.05 -4.14
CA PHE A 102 3.90 -10.83 -4.54
C PHE A 102 3.49 -9.36 -4.37
N THR A 103 3.78 -8.77 -3.21
CA THR A 103 3.51 -7.36 -2.91
C THR A 103 4.23 -6.44 -3.90
N SER A 104 5.49 -6.75 -4.23
CA SER A 104 6.27 -6.00 -5.20
C SER A 104 5.70 -6.12 -6.61
N ALA A 105 5.29 -7.32 -7.03
CA ALA A 105 4.67 -7.56 -8.33
C ALA A 105 3.33 -6.83 -8.46
N VAL A 106 2.45 -6.94 -7.45
CA VAL A 106 1.15 -6.25 -7.43
C VAL A 106 1.33 -4.73 -7.39
N SER A 107 2.27 -4.23 -6.58
CA SER A 107 2.57 -2.80 -6.53
C SER A 107 3.08 -2.29 -7.88
N THR A 108 3.96 -3.05 -8.54
CA THR A 108 4.47 -2.73 -9.89
C THR A 108 3.35 -2.76 -10.91
N LEU A 109 2.52 -3.79 -10.92
CA LEU A 109 1.39 -3.92 -11.83
C LEU A 109 0.38 -2.80 -11.63
N ARG A 110 0.09 -2.43 -10.38
CA ARG A 110 -0.79 -1.31 -10.04
C ARG A 110 -0.18 0.01 -10.48
N TRP A 111 1.11 0.24 -10.22
CA TRP A 111 1.80 1.46 -10.67
C TRP A 111 1.78 1.55 -12.19
N LEU A 112 2.09 0.45 -12.89
CA LEU A 112 2.05 0.36 -14.34
C LEU A 112 0.62 0.54 -14.88
N GLY A 113 -0.39 -0.04 -14.24
CA GLY A 113 -1.78 0.14 -14.63
C GLY A 113 -2.25 1.58 -14.42
N THR A 114 -1.91 2.19 -13.27
CA THR A 114 -2.34 3.54 -12.91
C THR A 114 -1.63 4.59 -13.76
N GLN A 115 -0.30 4.49 -13.90
CA GLN A 115 0.49 5.42 -14.70
C GLN A 115 0.39 5.12 -16.19
N GLY A 116 0.46 3.85 -16.58
CA GLY A 116 0.32 3.42 -17.97
C GLY A 116 -1.04 3.80 -18.54
N LEU A 117 -2.14 3.60 -17.81
CA LEU A 117 -3.46 4.05 -18.28
C LEU A 117 -3.51 5.57 -18.44
N ARG A 118 -2.93 6.33 -17.50
CA ARG A 118 -2.78 7.79 -17.63
C ARG A 118 -1.99 8.17 -18.88
N PHE A 119 -0.85 7.53 -19.12
CA PHE A 119 -0.01 7.78 -20.29
C PHE A 119 -0.73 7.43 -21.59
N VAL A 120 -1.43 6.30 -21.66
CA VAL A 120 -2.19 5.87 -22.83
C VAL A 120 -3.31 6.87 -23.13
N LEU A 121 -4.08 7.30 -22.13
CA LEU A 121 -5.12 8.33 -22.35
C LEU A 121 -4.53 9.66 -22.80
N GLN A 122 -3.46 10.12 -22.13
CA GLN A 122 -2.78 11.37 -22.52
C GLN A 122 -2.24 11.30 -23.94
N PHE A 123 -1.69 10.16 -24.35
CA PHE A 123 -1.17 9.95 -25.70
C PHE A 123 -2.28 9.92 -26.74
N TRP A 124 -3.34 9.14 -26.49
CA TRP A 124 -4.44 8.92 -27.43
C TRP A 124 -5.27 10.18 -27.67
N PHE A 125 -5.55 10.94 -26.61
CA PHE A 125 -6.33 12.18 -26.67
C PHE A 125 -5.46 13.45 -26.68
N SER A 126 -4.14 13.31 -26.94
CA SER A 126 -3.21 14.44 -26.96
C SER A 126 -3.59 15.54 -27.94
N LYS A 127 -4.25 15.18 -29.05
CA LYS A 127 -4.67 16.10 -30.13
C LYS A 127 -6.11 16.61 -29.98
N SER A 128 -6.86 16.10 -29.00
CA SER A 128 -8.28 16.46 -28.83
C SER A 128 -8.41 17.65 -27.86
N PRO A 129 -8.97 18.79 -28.29
CA PRO A 129 -9.24 19.91 -27.39
C PRO A 129 -10.36 19.53 -26.41
N MET A 130 -10.12 19.72 -25.12
CA MET A 130 -11.10 19.37 -24.09
C MET A 130 -12.18 20.44 -23.96
N PHE A 131 -11.76 21.71 -23.95
CA PHE A 131 -12.63 22.87 -23.96
C PHE A 131 -11.96 24.00 -24.75
N TRP A 132 -12.77 24.76 -25.50
CA TRP A 132 -12.33 25.93 -26.25
C TRP A 132 -12.59 27.18 -25.45
N ILE A 133 -11.58 28.04 -25.35
CA ILE A 133 -11.68 29.32 -24.65
C ILE A 133 -12.00 30.40 -25.69
N PRO A 134 -12.96 31.31 -25.43
CA PRO A 134 -13.19 32.46 -26.29
C PRO A 134 -11.92 33.29 -26.48
N ALA A 135 -11.65 33.72 -27.71
CA ALA A 135 -10.44 34.46 -28.05
C ALA A 135 -10.32 35.74 -27.22
N GLY A 136 -9.16 35.95 -26.56
CA GLY A 136 -8.85 37.14 -25.79
C GLY A 136 -9.24 37.10 -24.30
N TRP A 137 -9.74 35.96 -23.80
CA TRP A 137 -10.09 35.82 -22.38
C TRP A 137 -8.87 35.64 -21.47
N VAL A 138 -7.76 35.15 -22.02
CA VAL A 138 -6.56 34.78 -21.26
C VAL A 138 -5.29 35.23 -22.01
N PRO A 139 -4.23 35.73 -21.34
CA PRO A 139 -3.00 36.13 -22.03
C PRO A 139 -2.37 34.99 -22.83
N TYR A 140 -1.70 35.32 -23.94
CA TYR A 140 -1.06 34.36 -24.85
C TYR A 140 -0.18 33.31 -24.15
N TYR A 141 0.56 33.72 -23.11
CA TYR A 141 1.40 32.81 -22.33
C TYR A 141 0.60 31.71 -21.63
N VAL A 142 -0.60 32.03 -21.14
CA VAL A 142 -1.47 31.09 -20.44
C VAL A 142 -2.19 30.21 -21.46
N GLU A 143 -2.64 30.75 -22.60
CA GLU A 143 -3.17 29.93 -23.70
C GLU A 143 -2.16 28.89 -24.17
N TRP A 144 -0.88 29.27 -24.25
CA TRP A 144 0.22 28.35 -24.57
C TRP A 144 0.37 27.25 -23.51
N ILE A 145 0.41 27.59 -22.21
CA ILE A 145 0.51 26.62 -21.12
C ILE A 145 -0.70 25.67 -21.11
N LEU A 146 -1.91 26.20 -21.29
CA LEU A 146 -3.15 25.42 -21.31
C LEU A 146 -3.22 24.44 -22.49
N SER A 147 -2.58 24.78 -23.61
CA SER A 147 -2.51 23.93 -24.81
C SER A 147 -1.41 22.85 -24.75
N PHE A 148 -0.42 23.00 -23.87
CA PHE A 148 0.71 22.08 -23.75
C PHE A 148 0.23 20.67 -23.33
N PRO A 149 0.75 19.57 -23.92
CA PRO A 149 1.86 19.47 -24.86
C PRO A 149 1.49 19.37 -26.36
N ARG A 150 0.22 19.17 -26.73
CA ARG A 150 -0.16 18.90 -28.13
C ARG A 150 -1.55 19.36 -28.56
N ALA A 151 -2.28 20.08 -27.70
CA ALA A 151 -3.59 20.61 -28.04
C ALA A 151 -3.46 21.88 -28.90
N PRO A 152 -4.46 22.21 -29.74
CA PRO A 152 -4.45 23.46 -30.51
C PRO A 152 -4.48 24.68 -29.58
N LEU A 153 -3.79 25.75 -29.97
CA LEU A 153 -3.77 27.04 -29.25
C LEU A 153 -5.21 27.57 -29.07
N GLY A 154 -5.52 28.12 -27.90
CA GLY A 154 -6.88 28.53 -27.53
C GLY A 154 -7.76 27.40 -26.96
N SER A 155 -7.19 26.23 -26.68
CA SER A 155 -7.88 25.11 -26.05
C SER A 155 -7.14 24.55 -24.84
N VAL A 156 -7.89 23.87 -23.95
CA VAL A 156 -7.34 23.18 -22.78
C VAL A 156 -6.96 21.74 -23.15
N SER A 157 -5.72 21.37 -22.83
CA SER A 157 -5.21 20.02 -23.05
C SER A 157 -5.75 19.03 -22.01
N ILE A 158 -5.73 17.74 -22.37
CA ILE A 158 -6.12 16.66 -21.46
C ILE A 158 -5.25 16.60 -20.19
N ASN A 159 -4.00 17.07 -20.26
CA ASN A 159 -3.08 17.09 -19.12
C ASN A 159 -3.51 18.11 -18.08
N ILE A 160 -3.75 19.35 -18.50
CA ILE A 160 -4.21 20.41 -17.60
C ILE A 160 -5.56 20.04 -17.01
N TRP A 161 -6.48 19.53 -17.84
CA TRP A 161 -7.78 19.07 -17.35
C TRP A 161 -7.64 17.92 -16.34
N GLY A 162 -6.78 16.94 -16.61
CA GLY A 162 -6.51 15.83 -15.70
C GLY A 162 -5.94 16.28 -14.35
N ILE A 163 -5.03 17.26 -14.36
CA ILE A 163 -4.47 17.87 -13.14
C ILE A 163 -5.56 18.63 -12.37
N ALA A 164 -6.40 19.40 -13.06
CA ALA A 164 -7.51 20.12 -12.44
C ALA A 164 -8.54 19.17 -11.81
N CYS A 165 -8.88 18.07 -12.48
CA CYS A 165 -9.72 17.02 -11.88
C CYS A 165 -9.02 16.39 -10.66
N ALA A 166 -7.72 16.11 -10.75
CA ALA A 166 -6.96 15.53 -9.64
C ALA A 166 -7.00 16.42 -8.40
N SER A 167 -6.74 17.72 -8.56
CA SER A 167 -6.72 18.68 -7.47
C SER A 167 -8.10 18.84 -6.86
N MET A 168 -9.15 18.94 -7.69
CA MET A 168 -10.52 19.05 -7.21
C MET A 168 -10.94 17.82 -6.40
N ILE A 169 -10.61 16.61 -6.88
CA ILE A 169 -10.91 15.37 -6.17
C ILE A 169 -10.12 15.29 -4.86
N ALA A 170 -8.84 15.67 -4.86
CA ALA A 170 -8.01 15.68 -3.65
C ALA A 170 -8.56 16.65 -2.59
N LEU A 171 -8.92 17.87 -2.99
CA LEU A 171 -9.54 18.86 -2.10
C LEU A 171 -10.88 18.35 -1.54
N ALA A 172 -11.72 17.75 -2.37
CA ALA A 172 -12.98 17.14 -1.92
C ALA A 172 -12.73 16.01 -0.92
N ALA A 173 -11.73 15.15 -1.17
CA ALA A 173 -11.37 14.07 -0.26
C ALA A 173 -10.85 14.59 1.08
N GLU A 174 -10.03 15.65 1.09
CA GLU A 174 -9.55 16.31 2.30
C GLU A 174 -10.70 16.97 3.07
N ALA A 175 -11.63 17.63 2.38
CA ALA A 175 -12.82 18.21 3.00
C ALA A 175 -13.70 17.14 3.65
N VAL A 176 -13.95 16.02 2.96
CA VAL A 176 -14.68 14.87 3.51
C VAL A 176 -13.95 14.26 4.71
N ALA A 177 -12.62 14.13 4.63
CA ALA A 177 -11.82 13.65 5.75
C ALA A 177 -11.88 14.59 6.96
N ALA A 178 -11.82 15.91 6.74
CA ALA A 178 -11.94 16.91 7.79
C ALA A 178 -13.33 16.88 8.44
N LEU A 179 -14.39 16.77 7.64
CA LEU A 179 -15.76 16.58 8.13
C LEU A 179 -15.90 15.29 8.94
N TRP A 180 -15.29 14.19 8.49
CA TRP A 180 -15.29 12.94 9.23
C TRP A 180 -14.63 13.09 10.61
N VAL A 181 -13.46 13.73 10.68
CA VAL A 181 -12.77 13.98 11.95
C VAL A 181 -13.62 14.86 12.86
N LEU A 182 -14.27 15.89 12.32
CA LEU A 182 -15.11 16.81 13.07
C LEU A 182 -16.36 16.11 13.63
N VAL A 183 -16.99 15.22 12.86
CA VAL A 183 -18.20 14.48 13.28
C VAL A 183 -17.86 13.34 14.25
N MET A 184 -16.78 12.58 13.99
CA MET A 184 -16.45 11.38 14.77
C MET A 184 -15.47 11.65 15.92
N ASN A 185 -14.87 12.84 16.01
CA ASN A 185 -13.78 13.19 16.95
C ASN A 185 -12.63 12.15 16.98
N LYS A 186 -12.50 11.37 15.90
CA LYS A 186 -11.47 10.35 15.72
C LYS A 186 -10.69 10.65 14.45
N PRO A 187 -9.36 10.45 14.43
CA PRO A 187 -8.59 10.59 13.21
C PRO A 187 -9.14 9.63 12.15
N THR A 188 -9.13 10.04 10.88
CA THR A 188 -9.51 9.15 9.78
C THR A 188 -8.61 7.91 9.79
N PRO A 189 -9.11 6.73 9.37
CA PRO A 189 -8.32 5.49 9.37
C PRO A 189 -7.01 5.65 8.57
N VAL A 190 -7.06 6.38 7.45
CA VAL A 190 -5.89 6.67 6.60
C VAL A 190 -4.90 7.60 7.30
N ALA A 191 -5.36 8.62 8.03
CA ALA A 191 -4.47 9.51 8.78
C ALA A 191 -3.83 8.80 9.98
N ALA A 192 -4.57 7.93 10.66
CA ALA A 192 -4.08 7.13 11.77
C ALA A 192 -2.98 6.14 11.33
N GLU A 193 -3.17 5.48 10.19
CA GLU A 193 -2.18 4.55 9.62
C GLU A 193 -0.90 5.28 9.20
N LYS A 194 -1.03 6.42 8.50
CA LYS A 194 0.11 7.25 8.07
C LYS A 194 0.87 7.89 9.24
N GLN A 195 0.19 8.19 10.35
CA GLN A 195 0.82 8.65 11.59
C GLN A 195 1.59 7.52 12.29
N ARG A 196 1.04 6.30 12.31
CA ARG A 196 1.73 5.11 12.84
C ARG A 196 3.00 4.79 12.06
N GLU A 197 2.92 4.75 10.72
CA GLU A 197 4.10 4.54 9.87
C GLU A 197 5.19 5.60 10.09
N LYS A 198 4.81 6.89 10.22
CA LYS A 198 5.76 7.97 10.53
C LYS A 198 6.38 7.80 11.92
N GLN A 199 5.60 7.41 12.93
CA GLN A 199 6.09 7.17 14.29
C GLN A 199 7.07 5.99 14.32
N GLU A 200 6.75 4.89 13.62
CA GLU A 200 7.63 3.73 13.49
C GLU A 200 8.93 4.06 12.76
N ALA A 201 8.86 4.85 11.68
CA ALA A 201 10.04 5.31 10.95
C ALA A 201 10.94 6.23 11.82
N MET A 202 10.35 7.13 12.61
CA MET A 202 11.10 7.98 13.54
C MET A 202 11.72 7.20 14.71
N ALA A 203 11.02 6.18 15.22
CA ALA A 203 11.55 5.29 16.26
C ALA A 203 12.73 4.44 15.75
N PHE A 204 12.65 3.95 14.50
CA PHE A 204 13.74 3.22 13.86
C PHE A 204 14.97 4.12 13.62
N SER A 205 14.76 5.37 13.19
CA SER A 205 15.83 6.36 13.00
C SER A 205 16.49 6.78 14.33
N ALA A 206 15.71 6.91 15.40
CA ALA A 206 16.22 7.20 16.73
C ALA A 206 17.11 6.07 17.28
N ASN A 207 16.78 4.81 16.98
CA ASN A 207 17.53 3.64 17.43
C ASN A 207 18.80 3.36 16.60
N GLN A 208 19.01 4.07 15.49
CA GLN A 208 20.19 3.96 14.63
C GLN A 208 21.26 5.03 14.90
N LYS A 209 21.02 5.99 15.80
CA LYS A 209 22.09 6.92 16.22
C LYS A 209 23.17 6.13 16.98
N PRO A 210 24.44 6.21 16.57
CA PRO A 210 25.50 5.49 17.26
C PRO A 210 25.64 6.04 18.67
N THR A 211 25.68 5.14 19.65
CA THR A 211 26.13 5.39 21.01
C THR A 211 27.53 6.03 20.94
N GLU A 212 27.57 7.35 20.94
CA GLU A 212 28.81 8.10 20.93
C GLU A 212 29.60 7.73 22.17
N LYS A 213 30.85 7.31 21.91
CA LYS A 213 31.81 6.78 22.86
C LYS A 213 31.91 7.70 24.08
N LYS A 214 31.57 7.17 25.26
CA LYS A 214 32.10 7.67 26.52
C LYS A 214 33.57 7.27 26.59
N GLU A 215 34.46 8.17 26.20
CA GLU A 215 35.83 8.19 26.71
C GLU A 215 36.20 9.62 27.10
N LEU A 216 36.20 9.83 28.42
CA LEU A 216 37.23 10.47 29.26
C LEU A 216 36.59 10.98 30.56
#